data_AF-A0A151PBI8-F1
#
_entry.id   AF-A0A151PBI8-F1
#
_cell.length_a   1.000
_cell.length_b   1.000
_cell.length_c   1.000
_cell.angle_alpha   90.00
_cell.angle_beta   90.00
_cell.angle_gamma   90.00
#
_symmetry.space_group_name_H-M   'P 1'
#
loop_
_entity.id
_entity.type
_entity.pdbx_description
1 polymer ?
#
loop_
_entity_poly.entity_id
_entity_poly.type
_entity_poly.pdbx_seq_one_letter_code
_entity_poly.pdbx_strand_id
1 'polypeptide(L)' 'MKAEISTAAGFITRLLRSPGGIGDEQLRCFGDCLQEALRDHYRHHWFPQMPSKGSGYRCIRINHKMDPLIGKAAGVLPNR' A
#
# COMPACT_ATOMS: atom_id res chain seq x y z
N MET A 1 -3.10 3.27 -13.43
CA MET A 1 -2.15 2.95 -12.34
C MET A 1 -2.20 3.95 -11.19
N LYS A 2 -1.96 5.26 -11.40
CA LYS A 2 -1.87 6.25 -10.30
C LYS A 2 -3.15 6.31 -9.45
N ALA A 3 -4.32 6.37 -10.10
CA ALA A 3 -5.60 6.46 -9.40
C ALA A 3 -5.87 5.20 -8.57
N GLU A 4 -5.66 4.03 -9.16
CA GLU A 4 -5.88 2.72 -8.55
C GLU A 4 -4.96 2.48 -7.36
N ILE A 5 -3.68 2.89 -7.46
CA ILE A 5 -2.73 2.84 -6.34
C ILE A 5 -3.14 3.79 -5.21
N SER A 6 -3.50 5.03 -5.54
CA SER A 6 -3.96 6.00 -4.55
C SER A 6 -5.22 5.53 -3.81
N THR A 7 -6.18 4.95 -4.54
CA THR A 7 -7.38 4.35 -3.95
C THR A 7 -7.05 3.15 -3.06
N ALA A 8 -6.20 2.23 -3.51
CA ALA A 8 -5.83 1.05 -2.73
C ALA A 8 -5.05 1.40 -1.45
N ALA A 9 -4.04 2.26 -1.55
CA ALA A 9 -3.28 2.72 -0.39
C ALA A 9 -4.19 3.49 0.58
N GLY A 10 -5.03 4.39 0.07
CA GLY A 10 -5.99 5.13 0.90
C GLY A 10 -7.00 4.22 1.60
N PHE A 11 -7.44 3.13 0.98
CA PHE A 11 -8.27 2.12 1.63
C PHE A 11 -7.54 1.45 2.80
N ILE A 12 -6.31 1.00 2.59
CA ILE A 12 -5.50 0.35 3.64
C ILE A 12 -5.21 1.34 4.78
N THR A 13 -4.81 2.58 4.49
CA THR A 13 -4.60 3.62 5.50
C THR A 13 -5.84 3.87 6.35
N ARG A 14 -7.05 3.86 5.75
CA ARG A 14 -8.31 4.01 6.50
C ARG A 14 -8.58 2.82 7.43
N LEU A 15 -8.22 1.60 7.04
CA LEU A 15 -8.35 0.42 7.91
C LEU A 15 -7.49 0.52 9.18
N LEU A 16 -6.35 1.23 9.10
CA LEU A 16 -5.45 1.44 10.23
C LEU A 16 -5.90 2.55 11.19
N ARG A 17 -6.88 3.36 10.79
CA ARG A 17 -7.39 4.45 11.62
C ARG A 17 -8.26 3.88 12.74
N SER A 18 -7.82 4.03 13.99
CA SER A 18 -8.60 3.69 15.18
C SER A 18 -8.50 4.78 16.25
N PRO A 19 -9.53 4.96 17.10
CA PRO A 19 -9.41 5.81 18.28
C PRO A 19 -8.25 5.36 19.17
N GLY A 20 -7.41 6.30 19.62
CA GLY A 20 -6.21 6.01 20.43
C GLY A 20 -5.08 5.27 19.69
N GLY A 21 -5.20 5.08 18.38
CA GLY A 21 -4.24 4.35 17.55
C GLY A 21 -3.15 5.23 16.94
N ILE A 22 -2.85 4.96 15.67
CA ILE A 22 -1.83 5.66 14.87
C ILE A 22 -2.28 7.11 14.61
N GLY A 23 -1.37 8.07 14.81
CA GLY A 23 -1.66 9.49 14.59
C GLY A 23 -1.88 9.83 13.10
N ASP A 24 -2.59 10.93 12.82
CA ASP A 24 -2.92 11.31 11.43
C ASP A 24 -1.69 11.58 10.55
N GLU A 25 -0.62 12.15 11.13
CA GLU A 25 0.64 12.34 10.40
C GLU A 25 1.30 11.01 10.05
N GLN A 26 1.33 10.06 10.99
CA GLN A 26 1.86 8.72 10.76
C GLN A 26 1.01 7.98 9.71
N LEU A 27 -0.32 8.08 9.77
CA LEU A 27 -1.21 7.50 8.75
C LEU A 27 -0.97 8.10 7.36
N ARG A 28 -0.76 9.42 7.29
CA ARG A 28 -0.40 10.11 6.04
C ARG A 28 0.94 9.61 5.50
N CYS A 29 1.97 9.56 6.34
CA CYS A 29 3.29 9.07 5.99
C CYS A 29 3.23 7.62 5.50
N PHE A 30 2.54 6.73 6.22
CA PHE A 30 2.29 5.35 5.79
C PHE A 30 1.63 5.30 4.40
N GLY A 31 0.57 6.09 4.18
CA GLY A 31 -0.15 6.13 2.92
C GLY A 31 0.73 6.59 1.75
N ASP A 32 1.59 7.57 1.96
CA ASP A 32 2.52 8.07 0.94
C ASP A 32 3.61 7.04 0.62
N CYS A 33 4.22 6.44 1.66
CA CYS A 33 5.21 5.39 1.51
C CYS A 33 4.65 4.14 0.82
N LEU A 34 3.41 3.75 1.13
CA LEU A 34 2.75 2.62 0.47
C LEU A 34 2.47 2.91 -1.02
N GLN A 35 2.02 4.13 -1.35
CA GLN A 35 1.83 4.53 -2.76
C GLN A 35 3.13 4.46 -3.55
N GLU A 36 4.25 4.90 -2.98
CA GLU A 36 5.57 4.81 -3.60
C GLU A 36 6.00 3.36 -3.80
N ALA A 37 5.92 2.52 -2.75
CA ALA A 37 6.27 1.11 -2.83
C ALA A 37 5.46 0.35 -3.89
N LEU A 38 4.16 0.59 -3.97
CA LEU A 38 3.29 -0.02 -4.99
C LEU A 38 3.64 0.46 -6.40
N ARG A 39 3.94 1.76 -6.56
CA ARG A 39 4.29 2.35 -7.85
C ARG A 39 5.56 1.72 -8.40
N ASP A 40 6.59 1.59 -7.57
CA ASP A 40 7.86 1.01 -7.96
C ASP A 40 7.70 -0.48 -8.26
N HIS A 41 6.99 -1.21 -7.39
CA HIS A 41 6.79 -2.65 -7.56
C HIS A 41 6.02 -2.98 -8.84
N TYR A 42 5.02 -2.17 -9.21
CA TYR A 42 4.15 -2.42 -10.36
C TYR A 42 4.67 -1.84 -11.69
N ARG A 43 5.77 -1.08 -11.68
CA ARG A 43 6.29 -0.33 -12.85
C ARG A 43 6.37 -1.16 -14.15
N HIS A 44 6.79 -2.42 -14.04
CA HIS A 44 6.94 -3.35 -15.18
C HIS A 44 5.84 -4.41 -15.27
N HIS A 45 4.84 -4.33 -14.38
CA HIS A 45 3.75 -5.30 -14.25
C HIS A 45 2.38 -4.62 -14.35
N TRP A 46 2.27 -3.53 -15.11
CA TRP A 46 1.02 -2.83 -15.39
C TRP A 46 0.71 -2.85 -16.89
N PHE A 47 -0.35 -3.54 -17.28
CA PHE A 47 -0.72 -3.74 -18.70
C PHE A 47 -2.14 -3.21 -18.96
N PRO A 48 -2.30 -1.93 -19.37
CA PRO A 48 -3.63 -1.32 -19.53
C PRO A 48 -4.55 -2.07 -20.51
N GLN A 49 -3.97 -2.63 -21.58
CA GLN A 49 -4.71 -3.39 -22.60
C GLN A 49 -5.07 -4.82 -22.19
N MET A 50 -4.43 -5.34 -21.13
CA MET A 50 -4.69 -6.67 -20.58
C MET A 50 -4.71 -6.57 -19.04
N PRO A 51 -5.76 -5.99 -18.43
CA PRO A 51 -5.75 -5.66 -17.00
C PRO A 51 -5.49 -6.87 -16.09
N SER A 52 -5.97 -8.06 -16.47
CA SER A 52 -5.75 -9.30 -15.75
C SER A 52 -4.30 -9.80 -15.82
N LYS A 53 -3.51 -9.40 -16.81
CA LYS A 53 -2.09 -9.78 -16.91
C LYS A 53 -1.34 -9.17 -15.73
N GLY A 54 -0.63 -10.00 -14.98
CA GLY A 54 0.11 -9.59 -13.78
C GLY A 54 -0.77 -9.25 -12.57
N SER A 55 -2.09 -9.52 -12.59
CA SER A 55 -2.96 -9.22 -11.44
C SER A 55 -2.55 -9.98 -10.17
N GLY A 56 -2.12 -11.23 -10.29
CA GLY A 56 -1.60 -12.02 -9.17
C GLY A 56 -0.30 -11.44 -8.58
N TYR A 57 0.59 -10.91 -9.42
CA TYR A 57 1.79 -10.21 -8.97
C TYR A 57 1.45 -8.91 -8.22
N ARG A 58 0.41 -8.20 -8.68
CA ARG A 58 -0.09 -6.98 -8.01
C ARG A 58 -1.05 -7.26 -6.85
N CYS A 59 -1.29 -8.52 -6.50
CA CYS A 59 -2.21 -8.86 -5.43
C CYS A 59 -1.56 -8.54 -4.08
N ILE A 60 -2.19 -7.66 -3.30
CA ILE A 60 -1.82 -7.42 -1.92
C ILE A 60 -2.52 -8.48 -1.07
N ARG A 61 -1.75 -9.32 -0.36
CA ARG A 61 -2.32 -10.42 0.43
C ARG A 61 -1.81 -10.43 1.86
N ILE A 62 -2.76 -10.31 2.80
CA ILE A 62 -2.51 -10.49 4.23
C ILE A 62 -3.18 -11.80 4.66
N ASN A 63 -2.41 -12.70 5.26
CA ASN A 63 -2.92 -13.92 5.88
C ASN A 63 -2.06 -14.26 7.12
N HIS A 64 -1.56 -15.49 7.26
CA HIS A 64 -0.54 -15.84 8.25
C HIS A 64 0.78 -15.06 8.07
N LYS A 65 0.96 -14.35 6.96
CA LYS A 65 2.08 -13.44 6.70
C LYS A 65 1.56 -12.07 6.27
N MET A 66 2.27 -11.03 6.69
CA MET A 66 2.05 -9.66 6.23
C MET A 66 2.54 -9.50 4.80
N ASP A 67 1.82 -8.74 3.98
CA ASP A 67 2.29 -8.35 2.66
C ASP A 67 3.59 -7.54 2.80
N PRO A 68 4.66 -7.88 2.07
CA PRO A 68 5.95 -7.22 2.25
C PRO A 68 5.92 -5.72 1.91
N LEU A 69 5.05 -5.26 1.01
CA LEU A 69 4.93 -3.84 0.67
C LEU A 69 4.26 -3.07 1.81
N ILE A 70 3.26 -3.66 2.45
CA ILE A 70 2.63 -3.09 3.65
C ILE A 70 3.65 -3.06 4.80
N GLY A 71 4.37 -4.15 5.03
CA GLY A 71 5.39 -4.22 6.08
C GLY A 71 6.50 -3.19 5.90
N LYS A 72 6.99 -3.01 4.67
CA LYS A 72 7.98 -1.98 4.33
C LYS A 72 7.45 -0.56 4.59
N ALA A 73 6.22 -0.27 4.19
CA ALA A 73 5.61 1.05 4.40
C ALA A 73 5.34 1.34 5.89
N ALA A 74 5.05 0.32 6.70
CA ALA A 74 4.90 0.47 8.14
C ALA A 74 6.24 0.68 8.86
N GLY A 75 7.32 0.02 8.40
CA GLY A 75 8.64 0.09 9.03
C GLY A 75 9.36 1.43 8.92
N VAL A 76 8.88 2.33 8.05
CA VAL A 76 9.40 3.70 7.91
C VAL A 76 8.66 4.72 8.79
N LEU A 77 7.66 4.29 9.56
CA LEU A 77 7.01 5.16 10.53
C LEU A 77 8.02 5.51 11.64
N PRO A 78 8.27 6.81 11.91
CA PRO A 78 9.15 7.19 13.00
C PRO A 78 8.58 6.66 14.33
N ASN A 79 9.45 5.99 15.11
CA ASN A 79 9.14 5.64 16.49
C ASN A 79 8.93 6.93 17.30
N ARG A 80 7.96 6.90 18.20
CA ARG A 80 7.80 7.93 19.23
C ARG A 80 9.05 8.01 20.11
#